data_AF-A0A4R5VSV1-F1
#
_entry.id   AF-A0A4R5VSV1-F1
#
_cell.length_a   1.000
_cell.length_b   1.000
_cell.length_c   1.000
_cell.angle_alpha   90.00
_cell.angle_beta   90.00
_cell.angle_gamma   90.00
#
_symmetry.space_group_name_H-M   'P 1'
#
loop_
_entity.id
_entity.type
_entity.pdbx_description
1 polymer ?
#
loop_
_entity_poly.entity_id
_entity_poly.type
_entity_poly.pdbx_seq_one_letter_code
_entity_poly.pdbx_strand_id
1 'polypeptide(L)'
;MKPNKLLSLSIISSILVILYEFFQWKIIDILTEFLMLPILLLVFGFFIYITVRAIVTLFKNKDWKPILIQLITIILLFFIPFNQIVLDINFKWNKSEREQVAKMVENKTLKPNVSYNSSLIHLPKKYEHLSSSGGEIVVEKSGDSYQILFFTYRGILDNFSGFVYTPNGQKPSKKAFDGDMKEIDKMDKNWYFVSSS
;
A
#
# COMPACT_ATOMS: atom_id res chain seq x y z
N MET A 1 -0.77 -23.30 30.99
CA MET A 1 -1.50 -22.04 30.71
C MET A 1 -2.97 -22.33 30.89
N LYS A 2 -3.75 -21.49 31.60
CA LYS A 2 -5.20 -21.69 31.70
C LYS A 2 -5.81 -21.66 30.28
N PRO A 3 -6.79 -22.54 29.95
CA PRO A 3 -7.35 -22.66 28.60
C PRO A 3 -7.81 -21.32 28.01
N ASN A 4 -8.43 -20.46 28.83
CA ASN A 4 -8.87 -19.12 28.40
C ASN A 4 -7.72 -18.20 27.94
N LYS A 5 -6.50 -18.38 28.46
CA LYS A 5 -5.37 -17.51 28.11
C LYS A 5 -4.83 -17.78 26.70
N LEU A 6 -4.80 -19.05 26.28
CA LEU A 6 -4.30 -19.40 24.94
C LEU A 6 -5.24 -18.94 23.84
N LEU A 7 -6.55 -19.07 24.07
CA LEU A 7 -7.57 -18.57 23.15
C LEU A 7 -7.44 -17.05 22.96
N SER A 8 -7.35 -16.28 24.04
CA SER A 8 -7.14 -14.83 23.94
C SER A 8 -5.86 -14.46 23.19
N LEU A 9 -4.74 -15.16 23.45
CA LEU A 9 -3.50 -14.91 22.69
C LEU A 9 -3.62 -15.29 21.21
N SER A 10 -4.42 -16.30 20.87
CA SER A 10 -4.66 -16.69 19.47
C SER A 10 -5.46 -15.62 18.74
N ILE A 11 -6.47 -15.05 19.40
CA ILE A 11 -7.24 -13.92 18.87
C ILE A 11 -6.34 -12.69 18.71
N ILE A 12 -5.56 -12.34 19.73
CA ILE A 12 -4.66 -11.17 19.68
C ILE A 12 -3.62 -11.32 18.58
N SER A 13 -2.92 -12.47 18.51
CA SER A 13 -1.92 -12.70 17.45
C SER A 13 -2.54 -12.66 16.06
N SER A 14 -3.73 -13.23 15.88
CA SER A 14 -4.46 -13.19 14.60
C SER A 14 -4.85 -11.77 14.20
N ILE A 15 -5.42 -10.98 15.12
CA ILE A 15 -5.78 -9.58 14.86
C ILE A 15 -4.53 -8.78 14.50
N LEU A 16 -3.42 -8.98 15.20
CA LEU A 16 -2.16 -8.26 14.91
C LEU A 16 -1.67 -8.53 13.49
N VAL A 17 -1.71 -9.78 13.03
CA VAL A 17 -1.32 -10.14 11.66
C VAL A 17 -2.27 -9.50 10.64
N ILE A 18 -3.59 -9.58 10.85
CA ILE A 18 -4.56 -8.96 9.93
C ILE A 18 -4.39 -7.43 9.89
N LEU A 19 -4.19 -6.78 11.03
CA LEU A 19 -3.90 -5.35 11.07
C LEU A 19 -2.59 -5.03 10.35
N TYR A 20 -1.55 -5.85 10.54
CA TYR A 20 -0.31 -5.68 9.80
C TYR A 20 -0.54 -5.68 8.29
N GLU A 21 -1.33 -6.62 7.75
CA GLU A 21 -1.64 -6.66 6.31
C GLU A 21 -2.30 -5.38 5.80
N PHE A 22 -3.23 -4.79 6.56
CA PHE A 22 -3.89 -3.53 6.20
C PHE A 22 -3.00 -2.29 6.33
N PHE A 23 -2.04 -2.29 7.26
CA PHE A 23 -1.30 -1.10 7.64
C PHE A 23 0.19 -1.13 7.25
N GLN A 24 0.72 -2.24 6.74
CA GLN A 24 2.14 -2.40 6.39
C GLN A 24 2.68 -1.26 5.51
N TRP A 25 1.94 -0.83 4.49
CA TRP A 25 2.36 0.26 3.60
C TRP A 25 2.43 1.61 4.30
N LYS A 26 1.52 1.89 5.25
CA LYS A 26 1.61 3.10 6.08
C LYS A 26 2.78 3.03 7.06
N ILE A 27 3.08 1.84 7.58
CA ILE A 27 4.26 1.62 8.43
C ILE A 27 5.52 1.88 7.60
N ILE A 28 5.60 1.40 6.36
CA ILE A 28 6.72 1.65 5.43
C ILE A 28 6.87 3.14 5.14
N ASP A 29 5.79 3.88 4.96
CA ASP A 29 5.81 5.32 4.66
C ASP A 29 6.27 6.16 5.86
N ILE A 30 5.91 5.75 7.09
CA ILE A 30 6.32 6.41 8.34
C ILE A 30 7.75 6.02 8.72
N LEU A 31 8.08 4.74 8.54
CA LEU A 31 9.39 4.19 8.83
C LEU A 31 10.19 4.09 7.52
N THR A 32 11.15 3.18 7.49
CA THR A 32 11.84 2.79 6.26
C THR A 32 11.61 1.31 6.05
N GLU A 33 11.68 0.87 4.79
CA GLU A 33 11.53 -0.54 4.44
C GLU A 33 12.53 -1.44 5.20
N PHE A 34 13.71 -0.93 5.54
CA PHE A 34 14.71 -1.63 6.35
C PHE A 34 14.20 -2.02 7.76
N LEU A 35 13.33 -1.21 8.36
CA LEU A 35 12.75 -1.50 9.69
C LEU A 35 11.57 -2.47 9.62
N MET A 36 11.10 -2.83 8.42
CA MET A 36 9.99 -3.76 8.27
C MET A 36 10.35 -5.19 8.66
N LEU A 37 11.58 -5.63 8.42
CA LEU A 37 12.00 -6.99 8.74
C LEU A 37 11.87 -7.30 10.25
N PRO A 38 12.38 -6.47 11.17
CA PRO A 38 12.13 -6.65 12.61
C PRO A 38 10.65 -6.69 12.98
N ILE A 39 9.83 -5.81 12.39
CA ILE A 39 8.38 -5.74 12.68
C ILE A 39 7.67 -7.01 12.18
N LEU A 40 7.99 -7.45 10.96
CA LEU A 40 7.48 -8.69 10.37
C LEU A 40 7.83 -9.88 11.28
N LEU A 41 9.09 -10.01 11.69
CA LEU A 41 9.54 -11.09 12.56
C LEU A 41 8.84 -11.07 13.92
N LEU A 42 8.57 -9.88 14.48
CA LEU A 42 7.84 -9.75 15.74
C LEU A 42 6.39 -10.23 15.58
N VAL A 43 5.67 -9.70 14.58
CA VAL A 43 4.24 -9.98 14.38
C VAL A 43 4.02 -11.44 13.96
N PHE A 44 4.71 -11.89 12.91
CA PHE A 44 4.57 -13.26 12.41
C PHE A 44 5.28 -14.29 13.30
N GLY A 45 6.42 -13.94 13.92
CA GLY A 45 7.08 -14.83 14.88
C GLY A 45 6.20 -15.08 16.11
N PHE A 46 5.53 -14.04 16.62
CA PHE A 46 4.54 -14.22 17.68
C PHE A 46 3.36 -15.09 17.22
N PHE A 47 2.82 -14.86 16.04
CA PHE A 47 1.74 -15.67 15.46
C PHE A 47 2.12 -17.14 15.29
N ILE A 48 3.31 -17.43 14.74
CA ILE A 48 3.85 -18.79 14.57
C ILE A 48 4.02 -19.45 15.94
N TYR A 49 4.61 -18.75 16.91
CA TYR A 49 4.78 -19.26 18.27
C TYR A 49 3.44 -19.67 18.89
N ILE A 50 2.40 -18.82 18.79
CA ILE A 50 1.07 -19.14 19.32
C ILE A 50 0.43 -20.30 18.54
N THR A 51 0.63 -20.37 17.22
CA THR A 51 0.13 -21.45 16.38
C THR A 51 0.72 -22.81 16.79
N VAL A 52 2.05 -22.89 17.00
CA VAL A 52 2.70 -24.12 17.49
C VAL A 52 2.14 -24.51 18.86
N ARG A 53 1.95 -23.54 19.77
CA ARG A 53 1.36 -23.80 21.10
C ARG A 53 -0.09 -24.26 21.03
N ALA A 54 -0.88 -23.76 20.07
CA ALA A 54 -2.24 -24.18 19.82
C ALA A 54 -2.29 -25.63 19.32
N ILE A 55 -1.41 -26.02 18.39
CA ILE A 55 -1.28 -27.40 17.90
C ILE A 55 -0.92 -28.35 19.05
N VAL A 56 0.08 -28.02 19.87
CA VAL A 56 0.46 -28.87 21.02
C VAL A 56 -0.70 -29.03 22.00
N THR A 57 -1.48 -27.97 22.22
CA THR A 57 -2.64 -27.99 23.13
C THR A 57 -3.81 -28.78 22.56
N LEU A 58 -4.01 -28.77 21.24
CA LEU A 58 -4.98 -29.63 20.57
C LEU A 58 -4.69 -31.11 20.86
N PHE A 59 -3.44 -31.56 20.72
CA PHE A 59 -3.10 -32.95 20.96
C PHE A 59 -3.10 -33.34 22.45
N LYS A 60 -2.67 -32.45 23.34
CA LYS A 60 -2.59 -32.75 24.78
C LYS A 60 -3.93 -32.63 25.51
N ASN A 61 -4.70 -31.59 25.19
CA ASN A 61 -5.89 -31.20 25.96
C ASN A 61 -7.18 -31.30 25.14
N LYS A 62 -7.10 -31.63 23.84
CA LYS A 62 -8.23 -31.67 22.90
C LYS A 62 -9.00 -30.33 22.79
N ASP A 63 -8.36 -29.22 23.15
CA ASP A 63 -8.93 -27.88 22.99
C ASP A 63 -8.65 -27.35 21.58
N TRP A 64 -9.69 -27.38 20.74
CA TRP A 64 -9.60 -27.02 19.33
C TRP A 64 -9.85 -25.53 19.06
N LYS A 65 -10.37 -24.76 20.03
CA LYS A 65 -10.75 -23.36 19.77
C LYS A 65 -9.56 -22.48 19.37
N PRO A 66 -8.40 -22.54 20.04
CA PRO A 66 -7.25 -21.73 19.66
C PRO A 66 -6.75 -22.04 18.25
N ILE A 67 -6.70 -23.32 17.87
CA ILE A 67 -6.22 -23.72 16.54
C ILE A 67 -7.22 -23.33 15.45
N LEU A 68 -8.52 -23.37 15.72
CA LEU A 68 -9.52 -22.91 14.75
C LEU A 68 -9.32 -21.43 14.41
N ILE A 69 -9.09 -20.57 15.40
CA ILE A 69 -8.81 -19.14 15.16
C ILE A 69 -7.59 -18.97 14.26
N GLN A 70 -6.50 -19.69 14.54
CA GLN A 70 -5.28 -19.61 13.72
C GLN A 70 -5.51 -20.12 12.29
N LEU A 71 -6.26 -21.22 12.11
CA LEU A 71 -6.59 -21.75 10.79
C LEU A 71 -7.44 -20.77 9.98
N ILE A 72 -8.44 -20.14 10.59
CA ILE A 72 -9.24 -19.10 9.93
C ILE A 72 -8.33 -17.95 9.48
N THR A 73 -7.43 -17.48 10.35
CA THR A 73 -6.48 -16.42 9.99
C THR A 73 -5.58 -16.81 8.84
N ILE A 74 -5.03 -18.04 8.85
CA ILE A 74 -4.22 -18.56 7.74
C ILE A 74 -5.04 -18.56 6.44
N ILE A 75 -6.28 -19.04 6.47
CA ILE A 75 -7.17 -19.01 5.30
C ILE A 75 -7.35 -17.56 4.81
N LEU A 76 -7.62 -16.61 5.71
CA LEU A 76 -7.76 -15.20 5.32
C LEU A 76 -6.49 -14.68 4.63
N LEU A 77 -5.30 -15.01 5.14
CA LEU A 77 -4.03 -14.56 4.55
C LEU A 77 -3.79 -15.07 3.13
N PHE A 78 -4.23 -16.29 2.81
CA PHE A 78 -4.04 -16.85 1.48
C PHE A 78 -5.12 -16.44 0.47
N PHE A 79 -6.35 -16.22 0.93
CA PHE A 79 -7.50 -16.01 0.04
C PHE A 79 -7.94 -14.54 -0.08
N ILE A 80 -7.58 -13.69 0.87
CA ILE A 80 -7.97 -12.27 0.83
C ILE A 80 -6.83 -11.44 0.22
N PRO A 81 -7.08 -10.73 -0.90
CA PRO A 81 -6.08 -9.88 -1.53
C PRO A 81 -5.97 -8.53 -0.80
N PHE A 82 -5.42 -8.53 0.41
CA PHE A 82 -5.35 -7.34 1.28
C PHE A 82 -4.75 -6.12 0.59
N ASN A 83 -3.66 -6.30 -0.17
CA ASN A 83 -3.00 -5.21 -0.91
C ASN A 83 -3.93 -4.54 -1.91
N GLN A 84 -4.65 -5.31 -2.73
CA GLN A 84 -5.62 -4.76 -3.68
C GLN A 84 -6.78 -4.05 -2.98
N ILE A 85 -7.28 -4.61 -1.87
CA ILE A 85 -8.34 -3.98 -1.07
C ILE A 85 -7.86 -2.62 -0.55
N VAL A 86 -6.66 -2.55 0.02
CA VAL A 86 -6.08 -1.29 0.54
C VAL A 86 -5.89 -0.27 -0.59
N LEU A 87 -5.37 -0.69 -1.75
CA LEU A 87 -5.17 0.18 -2.90
C LEU A 87 -6.49 0.72 -3.44
N ASP A 88 -7.50 -0.13 -3.62
CA ASP A 88 -8.84 0.26 -4.08
C ASP A 88 -9.50 1.27 -3.14
N ILE A 89 -9.41 0.99 -1.84
CA ILE A 89 -9.93 1.86 -0.79
C ILE A 89 -9.22 3.22 -0.82
N ASN A 90 -7.89 3.22 -0.88
CA ASN A 90 -7.08 4.43 -0.98
C ASN A 90 -7.45 5.23 -2.22
N PHE A 91 -7.57 4.57 -3.38
CA PHE A 91 -7.96 5.20 -4.63
C PHE A 91 -9.30 5.89 -4.50
N LYS A 92 -10.34 5.16 -4.07
CA LYS A 92 -11.72 5.65 -3.99
C LYS A 92 -11.86 6.83 -3.02
N TRP A 93 -11.27 6.75 -1.83
CA TRP A 93 -11.39 7.84 -0.85
C TRP A 93 -10.68 9.12 -1.29
N ASN A 94 -9.53 9.01 -1.94
CA ASN A 94 -8.69 10.15 -2.27
C ASN A 94 -8.92 10.69 -3.71
N LYS A 95 -9.72 10.00 -4.53
CA LYS A 95 -9.93 10.33 -5.95
C LYS A 95 -10.35 11.78 -6.16
N SER A 96 -11.35 12.26 -5.43
CA SER A 96 -11.89 13.62 -5.58
C SER A 96 -10.82 14.70 -5.32
N GLU A 97 -9.99 14.51 -4.30
CA GLU A 97 -8.90 15.46 -3.99
C GLU A 97 -7.77 15.37 -5.03
N ARG A 98 -7.45 14.17 -5.51
CA ARG A 98 -6.47 14.00 -6.60
C ARG A 98 -6.93 14.65 -7.90
N GLU A 99 -8.22 14.61 -8.21
CA GLU A 99 -8.80 15.35 -9.34
C GLU A 99 -8.71 16.86 -9.16
N GLN A 100 -8.83 17.38 -7.93
CA GLN A 100 -8.58 18.79 -7.65
C GLN A 100 -7.11 19.16 -7.91
N VAL A 101 -6.17 18.34 -7.45
CA VAL A 101 -4.74 18.52 -7.74
C VAL A 101 -4.48 18.48 -9.25
N ALA A 102 -5.09 17.54 -9.98
CA ALA A 102 -4.94 17.46 -11.43
C ALA A 102 -5.41 18.74 -12.14
N LYS A 103 -6.52 19.35 -11.71
CA LYS A 103 -6.99 20.65 -12.20
C LYS A 103 -6.04 21.80 -11.84
N MET A 104 -5.42 21.76 -10.66
CA MET A 104 -4.42 22.76 -10.24
C MET A 104 -3.12 22.66 -11.05
N VAL A 105 -2.74 21.46 -11.49
CA VAL A 105 -1.61 21.26 -12.40
C VAL A 105 -1.98 21.77 -13.80
N GLU A 106 -3.18 21.44 -14.28
CA GLU A 106 -3.70 21.88 -15.59
C GLU A 106 -3.73 23.40 -15.74
N ASN A 107 -4.31 24.09 -14.74
CA ASN A 107 -4.42 25.55 -14.73
C ASN A 107 -3.13 26.26 -14.31
N LYS A 108 -2.03 25.50 -14.12
CA LYS A 108 -0.70 25.99 -13.74
C LYS A 108 -0.64 26.70 -12.38
N THR A 109 -1.60 26.44 -11.48
CA THR A 109 -1.54 26.89 -10.08
C THR A 109 -0.49 26.09 -9.31
N LEU A 110 -0.38 24.79 -9.59
CA LEU A 110 0.71 23.94 -9.15
C LEU A 110 1.71 23.76 -10.29
N LYS A 111 2.97 24.09 -10.01
CA LYS A 111 4.11 23.97 -10.92
C LYS A 111 5.23 23.22 -10.23
N PRO A 112 6.16 22.61 -11.00
CA PRO A 112 7.38 22.07 -10.44
C PRO A 112 8.07 23.08 -9.52
N ASN A 113 8.23 22.68 -8.27
CA ASN A 113 8.71 23.52 -7.16
C ASN A 113 9.91 22.88 -6.44
N VAL A 114 10.48 21.83 -7.03
CA VAL A 114 11.63 21.10 -6.53
C VAL A 114 12.86 21.46 -7.37
N SER A 115 13.96 21.84 -6.73
CA SER A 115 15.15 22.37 -7.41
C SER A 115 15.94 21.32 -8.21
N TYR A 116 15.87 20.05 -7.81
CA TYR A 116 16.66 18.96 -8.39
C TYR A 116 15.91 18.16 -9.48
N ASN A 117 14.62 18.43 -9.71
CA ASN A 117 13.84 17.72 -10.73
C ASN A 117 12.72 18.62 -11.28
N SER A 118 12.78 18.91 -12.59
CA SER A 118 11.85 19.81 -13.29
C SER A 118 10.45 19.21 -13.52
N SER A 119 10.24 17.94 -13.20
CA SER A 119 8.96 17.23 -13.31
C SER A 119 8.30 16.96 -11.95
N LEU A 120 9.01 17.15 -10.83
CA LEU A 120 8.48 16.92 -9.49
C LEU A 120 7.74 18.15 -8.95
N ILE A 121 6.58 17.89 -8.35
CA ILE A 121 5.83 18.87 -7.57
C ILE A 121 5.63 18.33 -6.16
N HIS A 122 6.14 19.05 -5.17
CA HIS A 122 5.79 18.85 -3.77
C HIS A 122 4.41 19.46 -3.51
N LEU A 123 3.44 18.64 -3.09
CA LEU A 123 2.07 19.07 -2.88
C LEU A 123 1.97 20.01 -1.66
N PRO A 124 1.00 20.95 -1.66
CA PRO A 124 0.69 21.70 -0.46
C PRO A 124 0.28 20.77 0.68
N LYS A 125 0.55 21.16 1.94
CA LYS A 125 0.24 20.38 3.15
C LYS A 125 -1.17 19.78 3.20
N LYS A 126 -2.16 20.47 2.62
CA LYS A 126 -3.55 19.98 2.52
C LYS A 126 -3.69 18.69 1.69
N TYR A 127 -2.83 18.49 0.70
CA TYR A 127 -2.87 17.40 -0.28
C TYR A 127 -1.68 16.44 -0.17
N GLU A 128 -0.79 16.67 0.80
CA GLU A 128 0.43 15.87 1.00
C GLU A 128 0.11 14.37 1.17
N HIS A 129 -1.01 14.04 1.82
CA HIS A 129 -1.45 12.65 2.03
C HIS A 129 -1.89 11.91 0.75
N LEU A 130 -2.01 12.61 -0.38
CA LEU A 130 -2.47 12.00 -1.64
C LEU A 130 -1.39 11.19 -2.34
N SER A 131 -0.13 11.39 -1.96
CA SER A 131 1.05 10.75 -2.53
C SER A 131 2.01 10.35 -1.41
N SER A 132 2.50 9.11 -1.43
CA SER A 132 3.46 8.60 -0.46
C SER A 132 4.80 9.33 -0.54
N SER A 133 5.64 9.15 0.49
CA SER A 133 7.01 9.66 0.55
C SER A 133 7.11 11.19 0.54
N GLY A 134 6.26 11.84 1.34
CA GLY A 134 6.30 13.29 1.55
C GLY A 134 5.47 14.10 0.55
N GLY A 135 4.45 13.51 -0.07
CA GLY A 135 3.48 14.27 -0.87
C GLY A 135 4.01 14.78 -2.20
N GLU A 136 5.01 14.14 -2.77
CA GLU A 136 5.54 14.50 -4.09
C GLU A 136 4.75 13.81 -5.21
N ILE A 137 4.52 14.51 -6.32
CA ILE A 137 3.96 13.94 -7.55
C ILE A 137 4.89 14.18 -8.73
N VAL A 138 4.84 13.32 -9.74
CA VAL A 138 5.57 13.52 -11.01
C VAL A 138 4.59 13.94 -12.09
N VAL A 139 4.91 15.01 -12.80
CA VAL A 139 4.17 15.44 -13.99
C VAL A 139 5.03 15.21 -15.22
N GLU A 140 4.63 14.24 -16.04
CA GLU A 140 5.28 13.96 -17.31
C GLU A 140 4.48 14.60 -18.45
N LYS A 141 5.15 15.33 -19.34
CA LYS A 141 4.54 15.92 -20.53
C LYS A 141 4.90 15.10 -21.76
N SER A 142 3.90 14.77 -22.56
CA SER A 142 4.06 14.10 -23.85
C SER A 142 3.31 14.90 -24.91
N GLY A 143 4.04 15.75 -25.64
CA GLY A 143 3.45 16.71 -26.56
C GLY A 143 2.50 17.67 -25.86
N ASP A 144 1.26 17.75 -26.36
CA ASP A 144 0.18 18.59 -25.81
C ASP A 144 -0.56 17.94 -24.63
N SER A 145 -0.25 16.68 -24.30
CA SER A 145 -0.85 15.95 -23.19
C SER A 145 0.11 15.87 -22.00
N TYR A 146 -0.43 15.64 -20.81
CA TYR A 146 0.35 15.39 -19.61
C TYR A 146 -0.21 14.19 -18.85
N GLN A 147 0.63 13.62 -17.99
CA GLN A 147 0.26 12.56 -17.05
C GLN A 147 0.75 12.94 -15.66
N ILE A 148 -0.01 12.57 -14.63
CA ILE A 148 0.36 12.85 -13.24
C ILE A 148 0.43 11.54 -12.48
N LEU A 149 1.59 11.25 -11.89
CA LEU A 149 1.79 10.12 -11.00
C LEU A 149 1.68 10.57 -9.53
N PHE A 150 0.77 9.93 -8.81
CA PHE A 150 0.66 9.98 -7.35
C PHE A 150 1.22 8.67 -6.78
N PHE A 151 2.31 8.75 -6.04
CA PHE A 151 2.96 7.56 -5.47
C PHE A 151 2.08 6.89 -4.42
N THR A 152 2.02 5.57 -4.47
CA THR A 152 1.54 4.70 -3.38
C THR A 152 2.69 4.00 -2.66
N TYR A 153 3.83 3.90 -3.33
CA TYR A 153 5.11 3.45 -2.78
C TYR A 153 6.22 4.01 -3.65
N ARG A 154 7.29 4.48 -3.02
CA ARG A 154 8.52 4.91 -3.68
C ARG A 154 9.69 4.24 -3.01
N GLY A 155 10.24 3.24 -3.69
CA GLY A 155 11.38 2.46 -3.22
C GLY A 155 12.70 3.12 -3.58
N ILE A 156 13.75 2.30 -3.56
CA ILE A 156 15.10 2.68 -3.99
C ILE A 156 15.21 2.41 -5.50
N LEU A 157 15.92 3.29 -6.24
CA LEU A 157 16.05 3.25 -7.70
C LEU A 157 14.71 3.52 -8.41
N ASP A 158 14.40 2.72 -9.43
CA ASP A 158 13.24 2.89 -10.33
C ASP A 158 12.02 2.07 -9.88
N ASN A 159 12.07 1.50 -8.66
CA ASN A 159 10.97 0.74 -8.09
C ASN A 159 9.96 1.68 -7.42
N PHE A 160 8.78 1.79 -8.01
CA PHE A 160 7.70 2.61 -7.49
C PHE A 160 6.35 2.04 -7.92
N SER A 161 5.31 2.41 -7.20
CA SER A 161 3.94 2.24 -7.64
C SER A 161 3.13 3.49 -7.39
N GLY A 162 2.03 3.64 -8.12
CA GLY A 162 1.16 4.78 -7.93
C GLY A 162 -0.05 4.83 -8.84
N PHE A 163 -0.85 5.86 -8.62
CA PHE A 163 -2.00 6.19 -9.45
C PHE A 163 -1.60 7.23 -10.50
N VAL A 164 -1.84 6.91 -11.76
CA VAL A 164 -1.59 7.78 -12.90
C VAL A 164 -2.90 8.37 -13.39
N TYR A 165 -2.97 9.69 -13.39
CA TYR A 165 -4.03 10.45 -14.05
C TYR A 165 -3.63 10.79 -15.49
N THR A 166 -4.54 10.53 -16.42
CA THR A 166 -4.37 10.84 -17.85
C THR A 166 -5.61 11.62 -18.34
N PRO A 167 -5.51 12.91 -18.71
CA PRO A 167 -6.68 13.72 -19.09
C PRO A 167 -7.53 13.09 -20.20
N ASN A 168 -6.87 12.47 -21.18
CA ASN A 168 -7.49 11.84 -22.34
C ASN A 168 -7.81 10.35 -22.14
N GLY A 169 -7.58 9.80 -20.94
CA GLY A 169 -7.80 8.38 -20.64
C GLY A 169 -6.86 7.42 -21.37
N GLN A 170 -5.82 7.93 -22.00
CA GLN A 170 -4.81 7.12 -22.68
C GLN A 170 -4.05 6.26 -21.67
N LYS A 171 -3.86 4.99 -22.00
CA LYS A 171 -3.08 4.08 -21.15
C LYS A 171 -1.63 4.59 -21.07
N PRO A 172 -1.02 4.69 -19.87
CA PRO A 172 0.37 5.06 -19.73
C PRO A 172 1.29 4.12 -20.51
N SER A 173 2.40 4.66 -21.03
CA SER A 173 3.41 3.84 -21.69
C SER A 173 4.15 2.97 -20.67
N LYS A 174 4.71 1.84 -21.12
CA LYS A 174 5.55 1.00 -20.23
C LYS A 174 6.82 1.69 -19.73
N LYS A 175 7.25 2.76 -20.42
CA LYS A 175 8.42 3.56 -20.08
C LYS A 175 8.08 4.93 -19.50
N ALA A 176 6.82 5.13 -19.11
CA ALA A 176 6.38 6.40 -18.53
C ALA A 176 7.13 6.66 -17.21
N PHE A 177 7.37 7.93 -16.90
CA PHE A 177 8.07 8.36 -15.68
C PHE A 177 9.47 7.73 -15.51
N ASP A 178 10.15 7.44 -16.62
CA ASP A 178 11.47 6.79 -16.68
C ASP A 178 11.55 5.41 -16.00
N GLY A 179 10.40 4.79 -15.68
CA GLY A 179 10.32 3.45 -15.09
C GLY A 179 10.10 2.33 -16.10
N ASP A 180 10.25 1.06 -15.69
CA ASP A 180 9.86 -0.12 -16.47
C ASP A 180 8.61 -0.77 -15.86
N MET A 181 7.44 -0.32 -16.32
CA MET A 181 6.15 -0.73 -15.76
C MET A 181 5.89 -2.23 -15.98
N LYS A 182 5.78 -2.97 -14.88
CA LYS A 182 5.36 -4.38 -14.87
C LYS A 182 3.84 -4.53 -14.89
N GLU A 183 3.15 -3.62 -14.23
CA GLU A 183 1.70 -3.64 -14.07
C GLU A 183 1.09 -2.30 -14.49
N ILE A 184 0.01 -2.34 -15.27
CA ILE A 184 -0.76 -1.16 -15.66
C ILE A 184 -2.24 -1.56 -15.71
N ASP A 185 -2.93 -1.29 -14.61
CA ASP A 185 -4.31 -1.65 -14.39
C ASP A 185 -5.22 -0.43 -14.47
N LYS A 186 -6.38 -0.59 -15.11
CA LYS A 186 -7.34 0.50 -15.23
C LYS A 186 -8.22 0.56 -13.98
N MET A 187 -8.17 1.68 -13.27
CA MET A 187 -8.93 1.90 -12.03
C MET A 187 -10.27 2.57 -12.30
N ASP A 188 -10.28 3.55 -13.21
CA ASP A 188 -11.47 4.34 -13.55
C ASP A 188 -11.28 5.04 -14.91
N LYS A 189 -12.27 5.85 -15.33
CA LYS A 189 -12.10 6.82 -16.41
C LYS A 189 -10.92 7.74 -16.06
N ASN A 190 -9.93 7.80 -16.95
CA ASN A 190 -8.72 8.63 -16.82
C ASN A 190 -7.71 8.18 -15.75
N TRP A 191 -7.94 7.07 -15.06
CA TRP A 191 -7.11 6.62 -13.94
C TRP A 191 -6.58 5.21 -14.15
N TYR A 192 -5.28 5.06 -13.93
CA TYR A 192 -4.57 3.79 -13.98
C TYR A 192 -3.74 3.60 -12.71
N PHE A 193 -3.65 2.37 -12.22
CA PHE A 193 -2.62 1.98 -11.26
C PHE A 193 -1.41 1.47 -12.05
N VAL A 194 -0.22 1.88 -11.65
CA VAL A 194 1.03 1.42 -12.26
C VAL A 194 2.01 0.95 -11.19
N SER A 195 2.79 -0.07 -11.54
CA SER A 195 3.87 -0.58 -10.71
C SER A 195 5.10 -0.88 -11.56
N SER A 196 6.25 -0.38 -11.14
CA SER A 196 7.58 -0.58 -11.71
C SER A 196 8.38 -1.52 -10.81
N SER A 197 9.40 -2.19 -11.35
CA SER A 197 10.29 -3.08 -10.57
C SER A 197 11.74 -2.83 -10.91
#